data_AF-A0A7S3X1E5-F1
#
_entry.id   AF-A0A7S3X1E5-F1
#
_cell.length_a   1.000
_cell.length_b   1.000
_cell.length_c   1.000
_cell.angle_alpha   90.00
_cell.angle_beta   90.00
_cell.angle_gamma   90.00
#
_symmetry.space_group_name_H-M   'P 1'
#
loop_
_entity.id
_entity.type
_entity.pdbx_description
1 polymer ?
#
loop_
_entity_poly.entity_id
_entity_poly.type
_entity_poly.pdbx_seq_one_letter_code
_entity_poly.pdbx_strand_id
1 'polypeptide(L)'
;AWAPAWSVNAEPFAASALCQSLRTTGGVSDDPHYAGACKVTDDEHEAAQGPLPFLTWEEAYLKARTTLAEMTFQEKATLMEGVGWEPTNGFFDLKKWWYVGNTRPIPRLGIPSLNMQDAADGFRTYWNDL
;
A
#
# COMPACT_ATOMS: atom_id res chain seq x y z
N ALA A 1 -17.23 -2.39 -8.44
CA ALA A 1 -16.08 -2.47 -7.53
C ALA A 1 -15.41 -3.82 -7.78
N TRP A 2 -14.16 -3.83 -8.22
CA TRP A 2 -13.39 -5.05 -8.45
C TRP A 2 -12.22 -5.03 -7.48
N ALA A 3 -12.26 -5.90 -6.47
CA ALA A 3 -11.18 -6.06 -5.51
C ALA A 3 -10.23 -7.15 -6.03
N PRO A 4 -8.90 -6.94 -5.95
CA PRO A 4 -7.92 -7.95 -6.34
C PRO A 4 -8.00 -9.19 -5.43
N ALA A 5 -7.68 -10.37 -5.98
CA ALA A 5 -7.88 -11.69 -5.38
C ALA A 5 -7.16 -11.97 -4.05
N TRP A 6 -6.35 -11.04 -3.52
CA TRP A 6 -5.84 -11.14 -2.14
C TRP A 6 -6.86 -10.72 -1.08
N SER A 7 -8.00 -10.13 -1.48
CA SER A 7 -9.02 -9.63 -0.55
C SER A 7 -10.10 -10.65 -0.16
N VAL A 8 -9.92 -11.94 -0.46
CA VAL A 8 -11.00 -12.94 -0.33
C VAL A 8 -11.24 -13.46 1.09
N ASN A 9 -10.44 -13.04 2.08
CA ASN A 9 -10.61 -13.44 3.49
C ASN A 9 -11.02 -12.27 4.40
N ALA A 10 -11.72 -11.27 3.87
CA ALA A 10 -12.39 -10.31 4.74
C ALA A 10 -13.66 -10.97 5.32
N GLU A 11 -13.48 -11.83 6.32
CA GLU A 11 -14.54 -12.11 7.29
C GLU A 11 -15.11 -10.77 7.79
N PRO A 12 -16.43 -10.64 7.98
CA PRO A 12 -17.00 -9.42 8.52
C PRO A 12 -16.33 -9.17 9.87
N PHE A 13 -15.75 -7.98 10.07
CA PHE A 13 -15.16 -7.55 11.34
C PHE A 13 -16.20 -7.73 12.46
N ALA A 14 -16.19 -8.89 13.12
CA ALA A 14 -16.88 -9.09 14.37
C ALA A 14 -16.09 -8.25 15.37
N ALA A 15 -16.67 -7.12 15.79
CA ALA A 15 -16.11 -6.31 16.85
C ALA A 15 -15.88 -7.22 18.08
N SER A 16 -14.61 -7.49 18.40
CA SER A 16 -14.28 -8.31 19.56
C SER A 16 -14.79 -7.59 20.81
N ALA A 17 -15.45 -8.33 21.69
CA ALA A 17 -16.11 -7.82 22.90
C ALA A 17 -15.13 -7.31 23.99
N LEU A 18 -13.92 -6.91 23.62
CA LEU A 18 -12.80 -6.66 24.54
C LEU A 18 -12.49 -5.17 24.77
N CYS A 19 -13.19 -4.24 24.12
CA CYS A 19 -13.10 -2.84 24.49
C CYS A 19 -14.09 -2.57 25.64
N GLN A 20 -13.74 -3.00 26.85
CA GLN A 20 -14.54 -2.71 28.05
C GLN A 20 -14.25 -1.28 28.53
N SER A 21 -15.31 -0.49 28.72
CA SER A 21 -15.22 0.82 29.35
C SER A 21 -14.83 0.67 30.82
N LEU A 22 -13.67 1.21 31.20
CA LEU A 22 -13.28 1.32 32.59
C LEU A 22 -14.18 2.38 33.26
N ARG A 23 -15.15 1.94 34.09
CA ARG A 23 -15.84 2.85 35.02
C ARG A 23 -14.88 3.19 36.15
N THR A 24 -14.36 4.40 36.17
CA THR A 24 -13.61 4.94 37.30
C THR A 24 -14.57 5.23 38.46
N THR A 25 -14.41 4.52 39.58
CA THR A 25 -15.08 4.84 40.85
C THR A 25 -14.41 6.07 41.47
N GLY A 26 -14.87 7.26 41.08
CA GLY A 26 -14.48 8.54 41.64
C GLY A 26 -15.28 9.62 40.93
N GLY A 27 -16.15 10.31 41.67
CA GLY A 27 -17.30 11.05 41.14
C GLY A 27 -17.01 12.16 40.12
N VAL A 28 -18.10 12.47 39.39
CA VAL A 28 -18.38 13.67 38.59
C VAL A 28 -17.84 13.68 37.14
N SER A 29 -18.54 12.98 36.24
CA SER A 29 -19.14 13.50 34.98
C SER A 29 -19.53 12.31 34.07
N ASP A 30 -20.80 12.21 33.69
CA ASP A 30 -21.36 11.16 32.81
C ASP A 30 -21.01 11.36 31.32
N ASP A 31 -19.74 11.66 30.99
CA ASP A 31 -19.26 11.65 29.61
C ASP A 31 -18.42 10.39 29.37
N PRO A 32 -18.76 9.54 28.37
CA PRO A 32 -17.97 8.37 28.04
C PRO A 32 -16.63 8.81 27.43
N HIS A 33 -15.60 8.90 28.27
CA HIS A 33 -14.23 9.04 27.81
C HIS A 33 -13.80 7.74 27.12
N TYR A 34 -13.66 7.79 25.79
CA TYR A 34 -12.96 6.76 25.02
C TYR A 34 -11.46 6.82 25.37
N ALA A 35 -11.04 6.03 26.35
CA ALA A 35 -9.63 5.69 26.53
C ALA A 35 -9.24 4.72 25.42
N GLY A 36 -8.96 5.25 24.22
CA GLY A 36 -8.80 4.52 22.96
C GLY A 36 -7.57 3.61 22.87
N ALA A 37 -7.36 2.71 23.82
CA ALA A 37 -6.35 1.66 23.73
C ALA A 37 -6.99 0.31 24.06
N CYS A 38 -7.56 -0.36 23.04
CA CYS A 38 -7.85 -1.78 23.17
C CYS A 38 -6.50 -2.51 23.17
N LYS A 39 -6.24 -3.30 24.22
CA LYS A 39 -5.04 -4.15 24.26
C LYS A 39 -5.29 -5.30 23.29
N VAL A 40 -4.56 -5.33 22.19
CA VAL A 40 -4.43 -6.54 21.37
C VAL A 40 -3.80 -7.58 22.30
N THR A 41 -4.55 -8.62 22.62
CA THR A 41 -4.00 -9.79 23.31
C THR A 41 -3.10 -10.51 22.33
N ASP A 42 -1.88 -10.84 22.76
CA ASP A 42 -0.83 -11.45 21.94
C ASP A 42 -1.19 -12.84 21.38
N ASP A 43 -2.38 -13.37 21.71
CA ASP A 43 -2.78 -14.76 21.46
C ASP A 43 -3.48 -15.02 20.12
N GLU A 44 -3.81 -13.98 19.34
CA GLU A 44 -4.40 -14.12 17.99
C GLU A 44 -3.62 -13.34 16.91
N HIS A 45 -2.29 -13.32 17.03
CA HIS A 45 -1.47 -13.12 15.85
C HIS A 45 -1.56 -14.38 14.99
N GLU A 46 -2.63 -14.49 14.19
CA GLU A 46 -2.58 -15.23 12.93
C GLU A 46 -1.28 -14.80 12.28
N ALA A 47 -0.33 -15.74 12.22
CA ALA A 47 1.05 -15.45 11.87
C ALA A 47 1.03 -14.75 10.51
N ALA A 48 1.14 -13.42 10.53
CA ALA A 48 1.33 -12.63 9.34
C ALA A 48 2.53 -13.29 8.67
N GLN A 49 2.29 -13.93 7.52
CA GLN A 49 3.33 -14.55 6.74
C GLN A 49 4.42 -13.49 6.63
N GLY A 50 5.55 -13.75 7.30
CA GLY A 50 6.61 -12.75 7.41
C GLY A 50 6.99 -12.26 6.01
N PRO A 51 7.57 -11.06 5.90
CA PRO A 51 8.03 -10.56 4.61
C PRO A 51 8.79 -11.68 3.89
N LEU A 52 8.39 -11.99 2.66
CA LEU A 52 9.04 -13.02 1.85
C LEU A 52 10.55 -12.79 1.93
N PRO A 53 11.36 -13.86 2.08
CA PRO A 53 12.80 -13.71 2.20
C PRO A 53 13.31 -12.89 1.02
N PHE A 54 14.10 -11.85 1.32
CA PHE A 54 14.69 -11.01 0.29
C PHE A 54 15.55 -11.90 -0.63
N LEU A 55 15.26 -11.87 -1.92
CA LEU A 55 16.06 -12.56 -2.92
C LEU A 55 17.47 -11.97 -2.95
N THR A 56 18.47 -12.81 -3.14
CA THR A 56 19.80 -12.34 -3.49
C THR A 56 19.75 -11.65 -4.87
N TRP A 57 20.75 -10.80 -5.16
CA TRP A 57 20.84 -10.14 -6.46
C TRP A 57 20.90 -11.13 -7.63
N GLU A 58 21.57 -12.26 -7.45
CA GLU A 58 21.69 -13.29 -8.48
C GLU A 58 20.33 -13.94 -8.78
N GLU A 59 19.58 -14.32 -7.75
CA GLU A 59 18.23 -14.89 -7.90
C GLU A 59 17.25 -13.87 -8.50
N ALA A 60 17.31 -12.61 -8.04
CA ALA A 60 16.49 -11.52 -8.56
C ALA A 60 16.79 -11.26 -10.04
N TYR A 61 18.08 -11.25 -10.42
CA TYR A 61 18.51 -11.06 -11.80
C TYR A 61 18.07 -12.22 -12.69
N LEU A 62 18.21 -13.46 -12.22
CA LEU A 62 17.76 -14.64 -12.95
C LEU A 62 16.25 -14.57 -13.21
N LYS A 63 15.46 -14.23 -12.18
CA LYS A 63 14.00 -14.05 -12.28
C LYS A 63 13.64 -12.92 -13.23
N ALA A 64 14.31 -11.77 -13.14
CA ALA A 64 14.08 -10.66 -14.05
C ALA A 64 14.37 -11.05 -15.51
N ARG A 65 15.46 -11.80 -15.75
CA ARG A 65 15.83 -12.28 -17.09
C ARG A 65 14.78 -13.23 -17.67
N THR A 66 14.27 -14.18 -16.88
CA THR A 66 13.21 -15.09 -17.34
C THR A 66 11.92 -14.34 -17.64
N THR A 67 11.51 -13.42 -16.76
CA THR A 67 10.32 -12.60 -16.99
C THR A 67 10.46 -11.68 -18.21
N LEU A 68 11.63 -11.08 -18.44
CA LEU A 68 11.92 -10.26 -19.62
C LEU A 68 11.88 -11.05 -20.93
N ALA A 69 12.22 -12.34 -20.90
CA ALA A 69 12.14 -13.21 -22.08
C ALA A 69 10.69 -13.46 -22.51
N GLU A 70 9.76 -13.46 -21.55
CA GLU A 70 8.33 -13.62 -21.80
C GLU A 70 7.63 -12.32 -22.23
N MET A 71 8.29 -11.17 -22.08
CA MET A 71 7.72 -9.88 -22.46
C MET A 71 7.80 -9.62 -23.97
N THR A 72 6.71 -9.10 -24.51
CA THR A 72 6.68 -8.45 -25.82
C THR A 72 7.50 -7.16 -25.80
N PHE A 73 7.86 -6.67 -26.98
CA PHE A 73 8.54 -5.37 -27.10
C PHE A 73 7.73 -4.23 -26.48
N GLN A 74 6.41 -4.23 -26.68
CA GLN A 74 5.53 -3.19 -26.16
C GLN A 74 5.44 -3.21 -24.61
N GLU A 75 5.40 -4.40 -24.00
CA GLU A 75 5.47 -4.54 -22.54
C GLU A 75 6.80 -4.01 -21.98
N LYS A 76 7.92 -4.27 -22.66
CA LYS A 76 9.22 -3.71 -22.28
C LYS A 76 9.23 -2.18 -22.36
N ALA A 77 8.75 -1.63 -23.48
CA ALA A 77 8.65 -0.18 -23.65
C ALA A 77 7.75 0.46 -22.58
N THR A 78 6.68 -0.23 -22.19
CA THR A 78 5.73 0.22 -21.16
C THR A 78 6.37 0.38 -19.78
N LEU A 79 7.36 -0.46 -19.42
CA LEU A 79 8.12 -0.30 -18.18
C LEU A 79 9.14 0.84 -18.22
N MET A 80 9.60 1.21 -19.41
CA MET A 80 10.58 2.28 -19.61
C MET A 80 9.93 3.67 -19.67
N GLU A 81 8.60 3.74 -19.74
CA GLU A 81 7.84 4.97 -19.88
C GLU A 81 7.01 5.25 -18.62
N GLY A 82 7.19 6.44 -18.06
CA GLY A 82 6.30 6.93 -17.01
C GLY A 82 4.92 7.29 -17.55
N VAL A 83 3.87 7.20 -16.74
CA VAL A 83 2.52 7.61 -17.14
C VAL A 83 2.43 9.09 -17.51
N GLY A 84 3.29 9.93 -16.91
CA GLY A 84 3.38 11.36 -17.18
C GLY A 84 2.55 12.23 -16.24
N TRP A 85 2.74 13.54 -16.37
CA TRP A 85 2.09 14.59 -15.57
C TRP A 85 0.92 15.19 -16.35
N GLU A 86 -0.07 15.75 -15.65
CA GLU A 86 -1.25 16.35 -16.29
C GLU A 86 -1.07 17.86 -16.48
N PRO A 87 -1.49 18.42 -17.63
CA PRO A 87 -1.49 19.86 -17.81
C PRO A 87 -2.58 20.49 -16.95
N THR A 88 -2.19 21.37 -16.04
CA THR A 88 -3.09 22.12 -15.16
C THR A 88 -2.71 23.60 -15.18
N ASN A 89 -3.66 24.47 -15.54
CA ASN A 89 -3.49 25.93 -15.54
C ASN A 89 -2.23 26.45 -16.27
N GLY A 90 -1.84 25.82 -17.38
CA GLY A 90 -0.66 26.21 -18.16
C GLY A 90 0.68 25.68 -17.63
N PHE A 91 0.65 24.86 -16.57
CA PHE A 91 1.80 24.13 -16.03
C PHE A 91 1.54 22.62 -16.07
N PHE A 92 2.55 21.82 -15.68
CA PHE A 92 2.40 20.38 -15.46
C PHE A 92 2.25 20.11 -13.97
N ASP A 93 1.29 19.28 -13.61
CA ASP A 93 1.00 18.94 -12.24
C ASP A 93 0.79 17.43 -12.05
N LEU A 94 0.96 16.97 -10.82
CA LEU A 94 0.67 15.58 -10.48
C LEU A 94 -0.83 15.36 -10.40
N LYS A 95 -1.24 14.19 -10.87
CA LYS A 95 -2.56 13.64 -10.60
C LYS A 95 -2.75 13.47 -9.09
N LYS A 96 -3.94 13.78 -8.59
CA LYS A 96 -4.26 13.61 -7.17
C LYS A 96 -4.13 12.14 -6.76
N TRP A 97 -3.47 11.87 -5.63
CA TRP A 97 -3.19 10.52 -5.09
C TRP A 97 -2.18 9.69 -5.90
N TRP A 98 -1.34 10.33 -6.71
CA TRP A 98 -0.30 9.66 -7.49
C TRP A 98 1.08 9.92 -6.93
N TYR A 99 1.96 8.94 -7.12
CA TYR A 99 3.39 9.12 -6.88
C TYR A 99 4.02 10.06 -7.92
N VAL A 100 5.18 10.64 -7.59
CA VAL A 100 5.96 11.52 -8.49
C VAL A 100 6.25 10.84 -9.84
N GLY A 101 6.59 9.55 -9.80
CA GLY A 101 6.73 8.71 -10.99
C GLY A 101 5.93 7.43 -10.85
N ASN A 102 5.25 7.04 -11.93
CA ASN A 102 4.54 5.76 -12.00
C ASN A 102 4.82 5.15 -13.38
N THR A 103 5.12 3.86 -13.45
CA THR A 103 5.10 3.11 -14.71
C THR A 103 3.71 2.53 -14.95
N ARG A 104 3.42 2.10 -16.18
CA ARG A 104 2.20 1.33 -16.44
C ARG A 104 2.42 -0.14 -16.04
N PRO A 105 1.42 -0.84 -15.49
CA PRO A 105 1.55 -2.25 -15.11
C PRO A 105 1.63 -3.16 -16.34
N ILE A 106 2.11 -4.40 -16.14
CA ILE A 106 1.97 -5.51 -17.11
C ILE A 106 1.09 -6.59 -16.47
N PRO A 107 -0.25 -6.50 -16.59
CA PRO A 107 -1.17 -7.40 -15.89
C PRO A 107 -1.00 -8.87 -16.29
N ARG A 108 -0.66 -9.14 -17.56
CA ARG A 108 -0.49 -10.51 -18.08
C ARG A 108 0.59 -11.29 -17.32
N LEU A 109 1.66 -10.61 -16.91
CA LEU A 109 2.78 -11.19 -16.16
C LEU A 109 2.67 -10.93 -14.65
N GLY A 110 1.57 -10.33 -14.19
CA GLY A 110 1.38 -9.98 -12.78
C GLY A 110 2.34 -8.90 -12.26
N ILE A 111 2.90 -8.06 -13.14
CA ILE A 111 3.84 -7.00 -12.74
C ILE A 111 3.04 -5.74 -12.45
N PRO A 112 3.07 -5.22 -11.20
CA PRO A 112 2.33 -4.02 -10.82
C PRO A 112 3.00 -2.75 -11.38
N SER A 113 2.30 -1.61 -11.25
CA SER A 113 2.90 -0.29 -11.44
C SER A 113 4.08 -0.11 -10.47
N LEU A 114 5.20 0.37 -10.99
CA LEU A 114 6.30 0.83 -10.14
C LEU A 114 6.01 2.26 -9.72
N ASN A 115 5.89 2.45 -8.41
CA ASN A 115 5.63 3.74 -7.78
C ASN A 115 6.95 4.31 -7.26
N MET A 116 7.28 5.54 -7.65
CA MET A 116 8.53 6.22 -7.33
C MET A 116 8.21 7.56 -6.64
N GLN A 117 8.72 7.75 -5.42
CA GLN A 117 8.52 8.98 -4.64
C GLN A 117 9.83 9.65 -4.29
N ASP A 118 9.80 10.98 -4.32
CA ASP A 118 10.77 11.83 -3.62
C ASP A 118 10.56 11.76 -2.09
N ALA A 119 11.49 12.17 -1.24
CA ALA A 119 12.78 12.80 -1.46
C ALA A 119 13.89 12.02 -0.74
N ALA A 120 15.13 12.48 -0.87
CA ALA A 120 16.27 11.90 -0.16
C ALA A 120 16.10 11.89 1.38
N ASP A 121 15.23 12.76 1.93
CA ASP A 121 14.99 12.91 3.38
C ASP A 121 13.59 12.42 3.81
N GLY A 122 13.06 11.39 3.15
CA GLY A 122 11.77 10.76 3.49
C GLY A 122 10.67 11.01 2.48
N PHE A 123 9.41 10.80 2.85
CA PHE A 123 8.29 10.86 1.91
C PHE A 123 7.86 12.30 1.63
N ARG A 124 8.03 12.76 0.39
CA ARG A 124 7.54 14.06 -0.06
C ARG A 124 6.06 13.98 -0.41
N THR A 125 5.23 14.76 0.28
CA THR A 125 3.83 15.00 -0.10
C THR A 125 3.74 16.11 -1.14
N TYR A 126 2.76 16.07 -2.04
CA TYR A 126 2.51 17.14 -3.00
C TYR A 126 1.35 18.03 -2.55
N TRP A 127 1.31 19.26 -3.06
CA TRP A 127 0.26 20.22 -2.74
C TRP A 127 -1.15 19.72 -3.10
N ASN A 128 -1.26 18.86 -4.12
CA ASN A 128 -2.53 18.27 -4.56
C ASN A 128 -3.04 17.13 -3.67
N ASP A 129 -2.22 16.64 -2.73
CA ASP A 129 -2.58 15.58 -1.79
C ASP A 129 -3.27 16.10 -0.53
N LEU A 130 -3.22 17.43 -0.30
CA LEU A 130 -3.83 18.15 0.82
C LEU A 130 -5.18 18.78 0.42
#